data_AF-A0A9X8SXY9-F1
#
_entry.id   AF-A0A9X8SXY9-F1
#
_cell.length_a   1.000
_cell.length_b   1.000
_cell.length_c   1.000
_cell.angle_alpha   90.00
_cell.angle_beta   90.00
_cell.angle_gamma   90.00
#
_symmetry.space_group_name_H-M   'P 1'
#
loop_
_entity.id
_entity.type
_entity.pdbx_description
1 polymer ?
#
loop_
_entity_poly.entity_id
_entity_poly.type
_entity_poly.pdbx_seq_one_letter_code
_entity_poly.pdbx_strand_id
1 'polypeptide(L)' 'MIGMLTNYCMDTTVRVAFELGYEVSVIEHGSTTFDDEDIQASLLIDYHESLWDGNFARVEPLDVILNEE' A
#
# COMPACT_ATOMS: atom_id res chain seq x y z
N MET A 1 0.16 -6.05 -4.26
CA MET A 1 -0.48 -6.34 -2.97
C MET A 1 -1.82 -5.63 -2.90
N ILE A 2 -2.79 -6.28 -2.27
CA ILE A 2 -4.14 -5.78 -1.96
C ILE A 2 -4.54 -6.32 -0.58
N GLY A 3 -5.45 -5.66 0.13
CA GLY A 3 -5.94 -6.17 1.42
C GLY A 3 -6.38 -5.12 2.44
N MET A 4 -6.41 -5.51 3.71
CA MET A 4 -6.77 -4.66 4.86
C MET A 4 -6.09 -5.18 6.14
N LEU A 5 -5.80 -4.37 7.15
CA LEU A 5 -5.97 -2.91 7.25
C LEU A 5 -4.73 -2.19 6.70
N THR A 6 -4.95 -1.10 5.94
CA THR A 6 -3.89 -0.27 5.33
C THR A 6 -2.80 0.11 6.33
N ASN A 7 -3.18 0.68 7.48
CA ASN A 7 -2.28 1.18 8.52
C ASN A 7 -1.79 0.12 9.53
N TYR A 8 -2.02 -1.17 9.27
CA TYR A 8 -1.54 -2.27 10.12
C TYR A 8 -0.86 -3.37 9.31
N CYS A 9 -1.60 -4.43 8.98
CA CYS A 9 -1.05 -5.61 8.35
C CYS A 9 -0.45 -5.28 6.98
N MET A 10 -1.08 -4.37 6.23
CA MET A 10 -0.58 -3.94 4.93
C MET A 10 0.74 -3.17 5.09
N ASP A 11 0.79 -2.10 5.89
CA ASP A 11 2.03 -1.32 6.13
C ASP A 11 3.19 -2.20 6.63
N THR A 12 2.91 -3.07 7.61
CA THR A 12 3.91 -3.99 8.15
C THR A 12 4.42 -4.93 7.06
N THR A 13 3.52 -5.54 6.28
CA THR A 13 3.90 -6.49 5.23
C THR A 13 4.68 -5.81 4.10
N VAL A 14 4.29 -4.60 3.69
CA VAL A 14 5.01 -3.81 2.67
C VAL A 14 6.46 -3.59 3.10
N ARG A 15 6.67 -3.06 4.31
CA ARG A 15 8.01 -2.74 4.81
C ARG A 15 8.86 -3.98 5.02
N VAL A 16 8.29 -5.02 5.62
CA VAL A 16 9.03 -6.27 5.88
C VAL A 16 9.37 -6.99 4.57
N ALA A 17 8.47 -7.03 3.59
CA ALA A 17 8.77 -7.62 2.29
C ALA A 17 9.92 -6.87 1.60
N PHE A 18 9.90 -5.53 1.65
CA PHE A 18 11.01 -4.71 1.15
C PHE A 18 12.33 -5.03 1.87
N GLU A 19 12.34 -5.07 3.21
CA GLU A 19 13.54 -5.38 4.01
C GLU A 19 14.10 -6.79 3.73
N LEU A 20 13.23 -7.74 3.39
CA LEU A 20 13.62 -9.10 2.99
C LEU A 20 14.12 -9.19 1.54
N GLY A 21 14.13 -8.08 0.80
CA GLY A 21 14.65 -7.99 -0.57
C GLY A 21 13.65 -8.35 -1.66
N TYR A 22 12.35 -8.39 -1.36
CA TYR A 22 11.33 -8.55 -2.38
C TYR A 22 11.09 -7.23 -3.12
N GLU A 23 10.87 -7.31 -4.42
CA GLU A 23 10.27 -6.21 -5.19
C GLU A 23 8.77 -6.20 -4.91
N VAL A 24 8.27 -5.09 -4.36
CA VAL A 24 6.89 -4.97 -3.90
C VAL A 24 6.12 -4.03 -4.81
N SER A 25 5.05 -4.53 -5.43
CA SER A 25 4.05 -3.71 -6.11
C SER A 25 2.78 -3.66 -5.28
N VAL A 26 2.18 -2.49 -5.11
CA VAL A 26 0.88 -2.27 -4.45
C VAL A 26 -0.08 -1.67 -5.48
N ILE A 27 -1.31 -2.16 -5.52
CA ILE A 27 -2.33 -1.57 -6.40
C ILE A 27 -2.84 -0.31 -5.73
N GLU A 28 -2.82 0.81 -6.44
CA GLU A 28 -3.42 2.08 -6.01
C GLU A 28 -4.89 1.86 -5.63
N HIS A 29 -5.27 2.33 -4.44
CA HIS A 29 -6.59 2.07 -3.84
C HIS A 29 -6.99 0.58 -3.75
N GLY A 30 -6.00 -0.32 -3.77
CA GLY A 30 -6.17 -1.77 -3.59
C GLY A 30 -6.21 -2.20 -2.12
N SER A 31 -6.09 -1.25 -1.19
CA SER A 31 -6.17 -1.46 0.25
C SER A 31 -7.31 -0.69 0.90
N THR A 32 -7.77 -1.15 2.06
CA THR A 32 -8.78 -0.42 2.84
C THR A 32 -8.53 -0.47 4.35
N THR A 33 -9.08 0.48 5.08
CA THR A 33 -9.08 0.55 6.54
C THR A 33 -10.35 1.24 7.07
N PHE A 34 -10.46 1.40 8.37
CA PHE A 34 -11.53 2.15 9.03
C PHE A 34 -11.07 3.57 9.38
N ASP A 35 -12.02 4.44 9.69
CA ASP A 35 -11.70 5.70 10.36
C ASP A 35 -11.01 5.39 11.70
N ASP A 36 -9.94 6.10 11.99
CA ASP A 36 -9.33 6.19 13.32
C ASP A 36 -9.92 7.42 14.01
N GLU A 37 -9.86 7.51 15.35
CA GLU A 37 -10.63 8.45 16.19
C GLU A 37 -10.82 9.85 15.57
N ASP A 38 -9.74 10.44 15.05
CA ASP A 38 -9.71 11.77 14.42
C ASP A 38 -9.30 11.76 12.93
N ILE A 39 -9.08 10.60 12.31
CA ILE A 39 -8.51 10.48 10.96
C ILE A 39 -9.40 9.61 10.06
N GLN A 40 -9.85 10.18 8.93
CA GLN A 40 -10.65 9.45 7.95
C GLN A 40 -9.86 8.31 7.29
N ALA A 41 -10.54 7.21 7.01
CA ALA A 41 -9.98 6.04 6.34
C ALA A 41 -9.32 6.40 5.00
N SER A 42 -9.92 7.29 4.21
CA SER A 42 -9.36 7.76 2.94
C SER A 42 -8.01 8.45 3.13
N LEU A 43 -7.89 9.31 4.14
CA LEU A 43 -6.63 9.99 4.43
C LEU A 43 -5.55 8.99 4.91
N LEU A 44 -5.93 7.97 5.67
CA LEU A 44 -5.01 6.90 6.06
C LEU A 44 -4.53 6.09 4.86
N ILE A 45 -5.42 5.78 3.91
CA ILE A 45 -5.08 5.07 2.66
C ILE A 45 -4.11 5.91 1.84
N ASP A 46 -4.47 7.15 1.53
CA ASP A 46 -3.67 8.06 0.70
C ASP A 46 -2.28 8.32 1.32
N TYR A 47 -2.24 8.52 2.65
CA TYR A 47 -0.98 8.72 3.36
C TYR A 47 -0.06 7.50 3.25
N HIS A 48 -0.58 6.28 3.47
CA HIS A 48 0.24 5.07 3.42
C HIS A 48 0.69 4.75 1.99
N GLU A 49 -0.19 4.90 0.99
CA GLU A 49 0.19 4.74 -0.42
C GLU A 49 1.30 5.72 -0.81
N SER A 50 1.20 6.99 -0.39
CA SER A 50 2.27 7.99 -0.63
C SER A 50 3.58 7.68 0.09
N LEU A 51 3.51 7.01 1.25
CA LEU A 51 4.69 6.62 2.02
C LEU A 51 5.36 5.39 1.42
N TRP A 52 4.58 4.45 0.89
CA TRP A 52 5.12 3.25 0.26
C TRP A 52 5.75 3.55 -1.09
N ASP A 53 5.11 4.40 -1.91
CA ASP A 53 5.56 4.65 -3.28
C ASP A 53 6.98 5.24 -3.34
N GLY A 54 7.85 4.57 -4.07
CA GLY A 54 9.27 4.93 -4.23
C GLY A 54 10.16 4.65 -3.01
N ASN A 55 9.61 4.34 -1.83
CA ASN A 55 10.39 4.01 -0.63
C ASN A 55 10.45 2.51 -0.36
N PHE A 56 9.29 1.84 -0.39
CA PHE A 56 9.14 0.43 0.01
C PHE A 56 8.44 -0.41 -1.05
N ALA A 57 7.65 0.21 -1.92
CA ALA A 57 6.93 -0.44 -2.99
C ALA A 57 6.79 0.52 -4.19
N ARG A 58 6.35 -0.02 -5.32
CA ARG A 58 5.77 0.75 -6.42
C ARG A 58 4.26 0.73 -6.28
N VAL A 59 3.62 1.89 -6.21
CA VAL A 59 2.16 2.01 -6.11
C VAL A 59 1.60 2.49 -7.45
N GLU A 60 0.78 1.67 -8.09
CA GLU A 60 0.32 1.94 -9.46
C GLU A 60 -1.12 1.44 -9.68
N PRO A 61 -1.85 2.01 -10.66
CA PRO A 61 -3.13 1.47 -11.11
C PRO A 61 -3.04 -0.01 -11.52
N LEU A 62 -4.13 -0.76 -11.33
CA LEU A 62 -4.19 -2.19 -11.64
C LEU A 62 -3.80 -2.50 -13.10
N ASP A 63 -4.26 -1.68 -14.05
CA ASP A 63 -3.96 -1.86 -15.46
C ASP A 63 -2.48 -1.63 -15.78
N VAL A 64 -1.79 -0.74 -15.06
CA VAL A 64 -0.34 -0.56 -15.21
C VAL A 64 0.39 -1.82 -14.75
N ILE A 65 0.06 -2.33 -13.56
CA ILE A 65 0.70 -3.53 -12.98
C ILE A 65 0.46 -4.78 -13.84
N LEU A 66 -0.74 -4.96 -14.39
CA LEU A 66 -1.07 -6.14 -15.20
C LEU A 66 -0.42 -6.15 -16.59
N ASN A 67 0.00 -4.98 -17.09
CA ASN A 67 0.59 -4.84 -18.41
C ASN A 67 2.13 -4.72 -18.36
N GLU A 68 2.75 -5.01 -17.22
CA GLU A 68 4.19 -5.16 -17.10
C GLU A 68 4.66 -6.46 -17.78
N GLU A 69 5.55 -6.32 -18.77
CA GLU A 69 6.20 -7.43 -19.50
C GLU A 69 7.30 -8.12 -18.68
#